data_AF-A0A9E5LTE7-F1
#
_entry.id   AF-A0A9E5LTE7-F1
#
_cell.length_a   1.000
_cell.length_b   1.000
_cell.length_c   1.000
_cell.angle_alpha   90.00
_cell.angle_beta   90.00
_cell.angle_gamma   90.00
#
_symmetry.space_group_name_H-M   'P 1'
#
loop_
_entity.id
_entity.type
_entity.pdbx_description
1 polymer ?
#
loop_
_entity_poly.entity_id
_entity_poly.type
_entity_poly.pdbx_seq_one_letter_code
_entity_poly.pdbx_strand_id
1 'polypeptide(L)'
;MMAALPWLLVFLVCGSALAVPPQDEPIVKAVEKVRPAVVNIYTEAVVTQEVRDPRDIFFERYFGGGMSRGNRILQTPLRNLGSGLIVRADGYIVTNQHVANRETNPRIRVTLVNGKDYEAVLLRDDDL
;
A
#
# COMPACT_ATOMS: atom_id res chain seq x y z
N MET A 1 21.22 13.07 72.36
CA MET A 1 21.69 12.27 71.21
C MET A 1 20.58 12.27 70.18
N MET A 2 20.41 13.39 69.47
CA MET A 2 20.94 13.72 68.13
C MET A 2 20.37 12.84 67.02
N ALA A 3 19.47 13.48 66.26
CA ALA A 3 18.63 12.97 65.21
C ALA A 3 19.42 12.59 63.95
N ALA A 4 19.29 11.35 63.53
CA ALA A 4 19.52 10.91 62.16
C ALA A 4 18.14 10.65 61.55
N LEU A 5 18.01 10.87 60.23
CA LEU A 5 16.79 10.77 59.41
C LEU A 5 15.92 12.03 59.37
N PRO A 6 16.24 12.96 58.45
CA PRO A 6 15.17 13.38 57.53
C PRO A 6 15.55 13.37 56.05
N TRP A 7 16.78 12.99 55.68
CA TRP A 7 17.30 13.24 54.33
C TRP A 7 17.00 12.14 53.30
N LEU A 8 16.54 10.96 53.73
CA LEU A 8 16.34 9.81 52.84
C LEU A 8 14.99 9.83 52.09
N LEU A 9 14.03 10.66 52.51
CA LEU A 9 12.71 10.76 51.88
C LEU A 9 12.66 11.72 50.67
N VAL A 10 13.68 12.55 50.45
CA VAL A 10 13.68 13.56 49.39
C VAL A 10 14.10 12.98 48.02
N PHE A 11 14.74 11.81 47.98
CA PHE A 11 15.25 11.23 46.73
C PHE A 11 14.25 10.35 45.96
N LEU A 12 13.07 10.03 46.50
CA LEU A 12 12.17 9.05 45.88
C LEU A 12 11.11 9.65 44.92
N VAL A 13 11.00 10.98 44.79
CA VAL A 13 9.87 11.61 44.08
C VAL A 13 10.21 12.08 42.65
N CYS A 14 11.46 12.00 42.19
CA CYS A 14 11.89 12.65 40.93
C CYS A 14 11.92 11.74 39.67
N GLY A 15 11.43 10.50 39.72
CA GLY A 15 11.60 9.55 38.60
C GLY A 15 10.58 9.67 37.46
N SER A 16 9.40 10.24 37.68
CA SER A 16 8.25 10.07 36.76
C SER A 16 7.80 11.35 36.06
N ALA A 17 8.37 12.51 36.40
CA ALA A 17 7.88 13.82 35.95
C ALA A 17 8.34 14.25 34.54
N LEU A 18 9.12 13.41 33.85
CA LEU A 18 9.66 13.69 32.51
C LEU A 18 8.97 12.89 31.38
N ALA A 19 7.96 12.07 31.69
CA ALA A 19 7.21 11.36 30.67
C ALA A 19 6.26 12.34 29.96
N VAL A 20 6.57 12.69 28.72
CA VAL A 20 5.65 13.41 27.83
C VAL A 20 4.46 12.47 27.55
N PRO A 21 3.20 12.93 27.68
CA PRO A 21 2.05 12.13 27.27
C PRO A 21 2.21 11.67 25.81
N PRO A 22 1.83 10.43 25.44
CA PRO A 22 2.02 9.94 24.08
C PRO A 22 1.44 10.88 23.00
N GLN A 23 0.29 11.52 23.26
CA GLN A 23 -0.31 12.49 22.32
C GLN A 23 0.52 13.78 22.13
N ASP A 24 1.41 14.10 23.07
CA ASP A 24 2.20 15.31 23.06
C ASP A 24 3.57 15.13 22.40
N GLU A 25 3.94 13.89 22.08
CA GLU A 25 5.17 13.59 21.38
C GLU A 25 5.23 14.30 20.01
N PRO A 26 6.38 14.92 19.67
CA PRO A 26 6.53 15.66 18.40
C PRO A 26 6.18 14.83 17.15
N ILE A 27 6.47 13.53 17.19
CA ILE A 27 6.18 12.60 16.08
C ILE A 27 4.67 12.40 15.93
N VAL A 28 3.95 12.21 17.03
CA VAL A 28 2.49 12.04 16.99
C VAL A 28 1.83 13.29 16.42
N LYS A 29 2.24 14.48 16.86
CA LYS A 29 1.75 15.76 16.32
C LYS A 29 2.05 15.91 14.83
N ALA A 30 3.24 15.51 14.38
CA ALA A 30 3.60 15.54 12.96
C ALA A 30 2.71 14.59 12.15
N VAL A 31 2.52 13.35 12.61
CA VAL A 31 1.67 12.35 11.97
C VAL A 31 0.22 12.81 11.91
N GLU A 32 -0.35 13.33 13.00
CA GLU A 32 -1.72 13.85 13.02
C GLU A 32 -1.94 14.94 11.97
N LYS A 33 -0.95 15.81 11.79
CA LYS A 33 -0.99 16.89 10.80
C LYS A 33 -0.93 16.39 9.36
N VAL A 34 -0.12 15.37 9.07
CA VAL A 34 0.08 14.87 7.69
C VAL A 34 -0.83 13.73 7.28
N ARG A 35 -1.38 12.98 8.25
CA ARG A 35 -2.24 11.80 8.02
C ARG A 35 -3.38 12.05 7.01
N PRO A 36 -4.08 13.21 6.99
CA PRO A 36 -5.13 13.46 6.01
C PRO A 36 -4.67 13.48 4.55
N ALA A 37 -3.38 13.67 4.27
CA ALA A 37 -2.84 13.64 2.92
C ALA A 37 -2.54 12.21 2.42
N VAL A 38 -2.50 11.21 3.31
CA VAL A 38 -2.19 9.82 2.95
C VAL A 38 -3.49 9.08 2.63
N VAL A 39 -3.46 8.31 1.55
CA VAL A 39 -4.61 7.55 1.05
C VAL A 39 -4.27 6.08 0.87
N ASN A 40 -5.27 5.23 0.99
CA ASN A 40 -5.19 3.83 0.58
C ASN A 40 -5.63 3.69 -0.88
N ILE A 41 -4.91 2.90 -1.66
CA ILE A 41 -5.15 2.69 -3.08
C ILE A 41 -5.37 1.21 -3.31
N TYR A 42 -6.51 0.88 -3.88
CA TYR A 42 -6.86 -0.46 -4.33
C TYR A 42 -7.02 -0.45 -5.84
N THR A 43 -6.35 -1.38 -6.52
CA THR A 43 -6.50 -1.54 -7.97
C THR A 43 -6.97 -2.93 -8.32
N GLU A 44 -7.81 -3.03 -9.33
CA GLU A 44 -8.30 -4.29 -9.87
C GLU A 44 -8.25 -4.27 -11.40
N ALA A 45 -7.64 -5.30 -11.98
CA ALA A 45 -7.53 -5.49 -13.42
C ALA A 45 -7.85 -6.95 -13.78
N VAL A 46 -8.29 -7.18 -15.01
CA VAL A 46 -8.49 -8.53 -15.55
C VAL A 46 -7.37 -8.79 -16.54
N VAL A 47 -6.46 -9.70 -16.19
CA VAL A 47 -5.32 -10.04 -17.03
C VAL A 47 -5.70 -11.19 -17.94
N THR A 48 -5.47 -11.01 -19.23
CA THR A 48 -5.66 -12.06 -20.23
C THR A 48 -4.34 -12.80 -20.40
N GLN A 49 -4.27 -14.03 -19.89
CA GLN A 49 -3.08 -14.89 -20.00
C GLN A 49 -3.34 -16.00 -21.01
N GLU A 50 -2.51 -16.07 -22.05
CA GLU A 50 -2.46 -17.24 -22.91
C GLU A 50 -1.70 -18.35 -22.20
N VAL A 51 -2.42 -19.41 -21.83
CA VAL A 51 -1.82 -20.61 -21.27
C VAL A 51 -1.77 -21.67 -22.36
N ARG A 52 -0.55 -22.12 -22.64
CA ARG A 52 -0.28 -23.19 -23.59
C ARG A 52 -0.02 -24.48 -22.82
N ASP A 53 -0.69 -25.56 -23.20
CA ASP A 53 -0.47 -26.85 -22.55
C ASP A 53 0.95 -27.34 -22.89
N PRO A 54 1.77 -27.73 -21.90
CA PRO A 54 3.10 -28.29 -22.16
C PRO A 54 3.07 -29.48 -23.13
N ARG A 55 1.98 -30.26 -23.13
CA ARG A 55 1.78 -31.37 -24.07
C ARG A 55 1.63 -30.89 -25.50
N ASP A 56 0.93 -29.78 -25.74
CA ASP A 56 0.74 -29.23 -27.09
C ASP A 56 2.08 -28.73 -27.67
N ILE A 57 2.94 -28.14 -26.82
CA ILE A 57 4.31 -27.72 -27.20
C ILE A 57 5.17 -28.94 -27.56
N PHE A 58 5.08 -30.02 -26.79
CA PHE A 58 5.76 -31.27 -27.08
C PHE A 58 5.25 -31.90 -28.39
N PHE A 59 3.94 -32.02 -28.57
CA PHE A 59 3.36 -32.63 -29.77
C PHE A 59 3.66 -31.82 -31.05
N GLU A 60 3.64 -30.49 -30.99
CA GLU A 60 4.09 -29.65 -32.11
C GLU A 60 5.55 -29.91 -32.48
N ARG A 61 6.44 -29.94 -31.48
CA ARG A 61 7.88 -30.08 -31.69
C ARG A 61 8.27 -31.44 -32.29
N TYR A 62 7.54 -32.50 -31.97
CA TYR A 62 7.91 -33.88 -32.36
C TYR A 62 7.01 -34.51 -33.43
N PHE A 63 5.78 -34.04 -33.63
CA PHE A 63 4.79 -34.69 -34.51
C PHE A 63 4.12 -33.73 -35.51
N GLY A 64 4.61 -32.50 -35.67
CA GLY A 64 4.19 -31.61 -36.76
C GLY A 64 2.81 -30.95 -36.60
N GLY A 65 2.27 -30.87 -35.38
CA GLY A 65 1.19 -29.93 -35.04
C GLY A 65 -0.26 -30.33 -35.41
N GLY A 66 -0.52 -31.56 -35.86
CA GLY A 66 -1.86 -31.99 -36.30
C GLY A 66 -2.93 -32.13 -35.21
N MET A 67 -2.56 -32.04 -33.92
CA MET A 67 -3.47 -32.24 -32.78
C MET A 67 -3.32 -31.14 -31.72
N SER A 68 -3.09 -29.89 -32.12
CA SER A 68 -2.99 -28.77 -31.18
C SER A 68 -4.38 -28.44 -30.64
N ARG A 69 -4.62 -28.68 -29.34
CA ARG A 69 -5.79 -28.13 -28.66
C ARG A 69 -5.48 -26.67 -28.37
N GLY A 70 -5.96 -25.77 -29.24
CA GLY A 70 -5.56 -24.36 -29.29
C GLY A 70 -5.43 -23.64 -27.94
N ASN A 71 -4.59 -22.59 -27.94
CA ASN A 71 -4.27 -21.77 -26.77
C ASN A 71 -5.52 -21.44 -25.95
N ARG A 72 -5.46 -21.69 -24.64
CA ARG A 72 -6.53 -21.24 -23.73
C ARG A 72 -6.21 -19.84 -23.27
N ILE A 73 -7.12 -18.92 -23.57
CA ILE A 73 -7.12 -17.59 -23.02
C ILE A 73 -7.80 -17.65 -21.64
N LEU A 74 -7.04 -17.45 -20.57
CA LEU A 74 -7.56 -17.34 -19.21
C LEU A 74 -7.65 -15.87 -18.81
N GLN A 75 -8.78 -15.47 -18.25
CA GLN A 75 -8.95 -14.16 -17.61
C GLN A 75 -8.78 -14.32 -16.11
N THR A 76 -7.70 -13.78 -15.56
CA THR A 76 -7.40 -13.85 -14.13
C THR A 76 -7.56 -12.47 -13.50
N PRO A 77 -8.36 -12.32 -12.43
CA PRO A 77 -8.45 -11.05 -11.71
C PRO A 77 -7.13 -10.81 -10.94
N LEU A 78 -6.49 -9.67 -11.20
CA LEU A 78 -5.34 -9.18 -10.45
C LEU A 78 -5.77 -8.03 -9.55
N ARG A 79 -5.30 -8.05 -8.31
CA ARG A 79 -5.62 -7.05 -7.29
C ARG A 79 -4.34 -6.55 -6.66
N ASN A 80 -4.18 -5.23 -6.57
CA ASN A 80 -3.10 -4.62 -5.79
C ASN A 80 -3.67 -3.73 -4.70
N LEU A 81 -2.87 -3.59 -3.65
CA LEU A 81 -3.12 -2.70 -2.53
C LEU A 81 -1.84 -1.89 -2.30
N GLY A 82 -1.98 -0.60 -2.05
CA GLY A 82 -0.86 0.27 -1.75
C GLY A 82 -1.33 1.56 -1.09
N SER A 83 -0.38 2.46 -0.85
CA SER A 83 -0.67 3.81 -0.36
C SER A 83 -0.35 4.85 -1.42
N GLY A 84 -0.92 6.04 -1.26
CA GLY A 84 -0.55 7.21 -2.03
C GLY A 84 -0.58 8.47 -1.17
N LEU A 85 -0.11 9.56 -1.77
CA LEU A 85 -0.09 10.88 -1.14
C LEU A 85 -0.82 11.88 -2.03
N ILE A 86 -1.76 12.63 -1.44
CA ILE A 86 -2.39 13.79 -2.06
C ILE A 86 -1.38 14.92 -2.09
N VAL A 87 -0.94 15.31 -3.29
CA VAL A 87 0.05 16.38 -3.50
C VAL A 87 -0.58 17.71 -3.89
N ARG A 88 -1.87 17.71 -4.24
CA ARG A 88 -2.60 18.91 -4.64
C ARG A 88 -4.06 18.85 -4.19
N ALA A 89 -4.61 20.01 -3.81
CA ALA A 89 -5.95 20.12 -3.21
C ALA A 89 -7.10 19.73 -4.15
N ASP A 90 -6.85 19.69 -5.46
CA ASP A 90 -7.78 19.24 -6.49
C ASP A 90 -7.76 17.71 -6.70
N GLY A 91 -7.05 16.96 -5.85
CA GLY A 91 -7.13 15.50 -5.81
C GLY A 91 -6.03 14.75 -6.56
N TYR A 92 -4.91 15.41 -6.90
CA TYR A 92 -3.77 14.73 -7.51
C TYR A 92 -3.05 13.88 -6.47
N ILE A 93 -2.87 12.60 -6.79
CA ILE A 93 -2.26 11.61 -5.93
C ILE A 93 -1.02 11.04 -6.61
N VAL A 94 0.05 10.88 -5.83
CA VAL A 94 1.26 10.17 -6.24
C VAL A 94 1.31 8.83 -5.51
N THR A 95 1.65 7.77 -6.24
CA THR A 95 1.88 6.43 -5.71
C THR A 95 2.96 5.73 -6.53
N ASN A 96 3.33 4.54 -6.12
CA ASN A 96 4.26 3.71 -6.88
C ASN A 96 3.60 3.22 -8.17
N GLN A 97 4.38 3.18 -9.25
CA GLN A 97 3.93 2.68 -10.56
C GLN A 97 3.30 1.29 -10.46
N HIS A 98 3.94 0.32 -9.78
CA HIS A 98 3.42 -1.05 -9.64
C HIS A 98 2.11 -1.18 -8.84
N VAL A 99 1.69 -0.10 -8.16
CA VAL A 99 0.38 -0.03 -7.49
C VAL A 99 -0.68 0.39 -8.51
N ALA A 100 -0.43 1.48 -9.25
CA ALA A 100 -1.41 2.09 -10.15
C ALA A 100 -1.45 1.50 -11.56
N ASN A 101 -0.30 1.13 -12.13
CA ASN A 101 -0.17 0.57 -13.46
C ASN A 101 0.47 -0.81 -13.40
N ARG A 102 -0.35 -1.85 -13.58
CA ARG A 102 0.16 -3.16 -13.95
C ARG A 102 -0.38 -3.64 -15.30
N GLU A 103 -1.54 -3.18 -15.77
CA GLU A 103 -2.17 -3.70 -16.99
C GLU A 103 -3.11 -2.69 -17.65
N THR A 104 -3.63 -3.06 -18.82
CA THR A 104 -4.55 -2.26 -19.63
C THR A 104 -5.82 -1.89 -18.86
N ASN A 105 -5.92 -0.61 -18.49
CA ASN A 105 -7.12 0.04 -17.94
C ASN A 105 -7.60 -0.52 -16.58
N PRO A 106 -6.78 -0.39 -15.52
CA PRO A 106 -7.14 -0.89 -14.19
C PRO A 106 -8.24 -0.01 -13.57
N ARG A 107 -9.13 -0.62 -12.79
CA ARG A 107 -10.04 0.13 -11.92
C ARG A 107 -9.29 0.54 -10.66
N ILE A 108 -9.21 1.84 -10.40
CA ILE A 108 -8.49 2.39 -9.25
C ILE A 108 -9.49 3.00 -8.26
N ARG A 109 -9.48 2.49 -7.03
CA ARG A 109 -10.27 3.01 -5.92
C ARG A 109 -9.33 3.58 -4.87
N VAL A 110 -9.61 4.80 -4.43
CA VAL A 110 -8.87 5.51 -3.40
C VAL A 110 -9.75 5.68 -2.18
N THR A 111 -9.27 5.24 -1.02
CA THR A 111 -9.94 5.42 0.26
C THR A 111 -9.17 6.47 1.08
N LEU A 112 -9.87 7.54 1.45
CA LEU A 112 -9.34 8.58 2.34
C LEU A 112 -9.37 8.13 3.81
N VAL A 113 -8.63 8.82 4.68
CA VAL A 113 -8.60 8.54 6.13
C VAL A 113 -9.98 8.61 6.80
N ASN A 114 -10.92 9.37 6.23
CA ASN A 114 -12.29 9.46 6.74
C ASN A 114 -13.20 8.30 6.28
N GLY A 115 -12.64 7.30 5.59
CA GLY A 115 -13.34 6.13 5.07
C GLY A 115 -14.13 6.37 3.79
N LYS A 116 -14.03 7.56 3.18
CA LYS A 116 -14.68 7.84 1.89
C LYS A 116 -13.87 7.26 0.74
N ASP A 117 -14.57 6.58 -0.16
CA ASP A 117 -14.02 6.01 -1.38
C ASP A 117 -14.28 6.90 -2.60
N TYR A 118 -13.29 6.97 -3.48
CA TYR A 118 -13.35 7.67 -4.76
C TYR A 118 -12.78 6.79 -5.86
N GLU A 119 -13.35 6.90 -7.05
CA GLU A 119 -12.73 6.36 -8.26
C GLU A 119 -11.66 7.34 -8.75
N ALA A 120 -10.50 6.82 -9.14
CA ALA A 120 -9.40 7.60 -9.66
C ALA A 120 -9.04 7.15 -11.07
N VAL A 121 -8.46 8.06 -11.84
CA VAL A 121 -7.98 7.81 -13.19
C VAL A 121 -6.46 7.95 -13.19
N LEU A 122 -5.77 6.98 -13.79
CA LEU A 122 -4.35 7.10 -14.04
C LEU A 122 -4.11 8.21 -15.07
N LEU A 123 -3.47 9.30 -14.66
CA LEU A 123 -3.15 10.43 -15.54
C LEU A 123 -1.83 10.22 -16.28
N ARG A 124 -0.83 9.69 -15.57
CA ARG A 124 0.52 9.46 -16.08
C ARG A 124 1.25 8.47 -15.19
N ASP A 125 2.06 7.66 -15.82
CA ASP A 125 3.08 6.78 -15.25
C ASP A 125 4.43 7.07 -15.92
N ASP A 126 5.50 6.50 -15.34
CA ASP A 126 6.86 6.64 -15.84
C ASP A 126 7.54 5.27 -15.75
N ASP A 127 8.12 4.82 -16.86
CA ASP A 127 8.59 3.44 -17.08
C ASP A 127 10.11 3.36 -17.30
N LEU A 128 10.84 4.47 -17.10
CA LEU A 128 12.28 4.58 -17.40
C LEU A 128 13.16 3.53 -16.71
#